data_AF-A0A519JKQ7-F1
#
_entry.id   AF-A0A519JKQ7-F1
#
_cell.length_a   1.000
_cell.length_b   1.000
_cell.length_c   1.000
_cell.angle_alpha   90.00
_cell.angle_beta   90.00
_cell.angle_gamma   90.00
#
_symmetry.space_group_name_H-M   'P 1'
#
loop_
_entity.id
_entity.type
_entity.pdbx_description
1 polymer ?
#
loop_
_entity_poly.entity_id
_entity_poly.type
_entity_poly.pdbx_seq_one_letter_code
_entity_poly.pdbx_strand_id
1 'polypeptide(L)'
;MIKYIGSKRALLGQVSSTVASLLPQGGTVCDLFSGSARVGHALKGQGFRVWSNDHNAYAHTLATAYVQADRERWLDRAEAVLAELRTVTPARGWFTKAFCEDARFFHPDNGAIIDAMRERIAAMALEPELEAIVLVALMEAADRVDSTAGLQMAYMKAWASRALKPLELRMPDVLPGVAAGPCRATHADAVQIAPEIEADLVYLDPPYNQHSYLGNYHCWESLVLWDKPETYGIANKRIDVKTRKSAFNSRPGIGPALEAVIAG
;
A
#
# COMPACT_ATOMS: atom_id res chain seq x y z
N MET A 1 7.66 2.10 -5.41
CA MET A 1 6.95 1.41 -4.31
C MET A 1 7.66 1.64 -3.00
N ILE A 2 6.90 1.67 -1.90
CA ILE A 2 7.41 1.79 -0.52
C ILE A 2 8.32 0.63 -0.09
N LYS A 3 9.15 0.86 0.94
CA LYS A 3 9.84 -0.20 1.69
C LYS A 3 8.81 -1.18 2.30
N TYR A 4 9.03 -2.47 2.07
CA TYR A 4 8.13 -3.53 2.51
C TYR A 4 8.88 -4.86 2.74
N ILE A 5 8.64 -5.50 3.88
CA ILE A 5 9.16 -6.83 4.20
C ILE A 5 8.57 -7.81 3.21
N GLY A 6 9.43 -8.68 2.68
CA GLY A 6 8.97 -9.73 1.78
C GLY A 6 8.51 -9.22 0.41
N SER A 7 8.88 -8.00 0.00
CA SER A 7 8.43 -7.32 -1.23
C SER A 7 8.72 -8.00 -2.59
N LYS A 8 9.11 -9.28 -2.59
CA LYS A 8 9.34 -10.17 -3.75
C LYS A 8 10.21 -9.62 -4.89
N ARG A 9 10.93 -8.53 -4.68
CA ARG A 9 11.75 -7.90 -5.74
C ARG A 9 12.72 -8.88 -6.39
N ALA A 10 13.35 -9.77 -5.61
CA ALA A 10 14.29 -10.77 -6.12
C ALA A 10 13.61 -11.97 -6.81
N LEU A 11 12.34 -12.24 -6.50
CA LEU A 11 11.58 -13.40 -7.01
C LEU A 11 10.62 -13.03 -8.15
N LEU A 12 10.42 -11.75 -8.41
CA LEU A 12 9.43 -11.25 -9.36
C LEU A 12 9.58 -11.89 -10.75
N GLY A 13 10.81 -11.98 -11.26
CA GLY A 13 11.08 -12.61 -12.55
C GLY A 13 10.65 -14.08 -12.61
N GLN A 14 10.91 -14.85 -11.54
CA GLN A 14 10.54 -16.26 -11.46
C GLN A 14 9.03 -16.45 -11.31
N VAL A 15 8.38 -15.63 -10.47
CA VAL A 15 6.92 -15.67 -10.29
C VAL A 15 6.24 -15.36 -11.61
N SER A 16 6.57 -14.24 -12.24
CA SER A 16 5.95 -13.84 -13.49
C SER A 16 6.22 -14.81 -14.64
N SER A 17 7.44 -15.38 -14.75
CA SER A 17 7.73 -16.40 -15.77
C SER A 17 6.93 -17.68 -15.54
N THR A 18 6.74 -18.08 -14.29
CA THR A 18 5.93 -19.26 -13.94
C THR A 18 4.47 -19.04 -14.30
N VAL A 19 3.91 -17.88 -13.95
CA VAL A 19 2.54 -17.50 -14.33
C VAL A 19 2.36 -17.51 -15.84
N ALA A 20 3.28 -16.89 -16.59
CA ALA A 20 3.22 -16.89 -18.05
C ALA A 20 3.34 -18.28 -18.68
N SER A 21 4.08 -19.20 -18.04
CA SER A 21 4.20 -20.58 -18.51
C SER A 21 2.93 -21.40 -18.26
N LEU A 22 2.22 -21.12 -17.15
CA LEU A 22 0.95 -21.78 -16.80
C LEU A 22 -0.23 -21.21 -17.59
N LEU A 23 -0.18 -19.93 -17.95
CA LEU A 23 -1.21 -19.22 -18.70
C LEU A 23 -0.64 -18.60 -20.00
N PRO A 24 -0.19 -19.41 -20.97
CA PRO A 24 0.51 -18.91 -22.16
C PRO A 24 -0.37 -18.08 -23.10
N GLN A 25 -1.70 -18.20 -22.98
CA GLN A 25 -2.67 -17.43 -23.77
C GLN A 25 -3.21 -16.21 -23.00
N GLY A 26 -2.62 -15.89 -21.85
CA GLY A 26 -3.16 -14.92 -20.91
C GLY A 26 -4.23 -15.53 -20.01
N GLY A 27 -4.89 -14.69 -19.22
CA GLY A 27 -5.92 -15.10 -18.27
C GLY A 27 -6.07 -14.10 -17.11
N THR A 28 -6.85 -14.51 -16.13
CA THR A 28 -7.09 -13.78 -14.88
C THR A 28 -6.24 -14.38 -13.76
N VAL A 29 -5.43 -13.55 -13.12
CA VAL A 29 -4.61 -13.95 -11.99
C VAL A 29 -5.10 -13.25 -10.73
N CYS A 30 -5.36 -14.01 -9.67
CA CYS A 30 -5.67 -13.49 -8.35
C CYS A 30 -4.37 -13.35 -7.52
N ASP A 31 -4.10 -12.15 -7.02
CA ASP A 31 -3.05 -11.85 -6.04
C ASP A 31 -3.72 -11.51 -4.69
N LEU A 32 -4.01 -12.56 -3.90
CA LEU A 32 -4.92 -12.46 -2.75
C LEU A 32 -4.32 -11.72 -1.54
N PHE A 33 -2.98 -11.62 -1.50
CA PHE A 33 -2.19 -10.98 -0.44
C PHE A 33 -1.25 -9.94 -1.05
N SER A 34 -1.83 -8.97 -1.75
CA SER A 34 -1.10 -8.09 -2.66
C SER A 34 -0.02 -7.25 -1.99
N GLY A 35 -0.18 -6.86 -0.71
CA GLY A 35 0.79 -6.10 0.06
C GLY A 35 1.27 -4.83 -0.66
N SER A 36 2.49 -4.86 -1.21
CA SER A 36 3.05 -3.76 -2.00
C SER A 36 2.50 -3.64 -3.44
N ALA A 37 1.60 -4.54 -3.84
CA ALA A 37 1.06 -4.73 -5.19
C ALA A 37 2.11 -5.03 -6.28
N ARG A 38 3.34 -5.41 -5.91
CA ARG A 38 4.43 -5.60 -6.86
C ARG A 38 4.19 -6.77 -7.83
N VAL A 39 3.64 -7.88 -7.34
CA VAL A 39 3.34 -9.04 -8.18
C VAL A 39 2.20 -8.69 -9.14
N GLY A 40 1.07 -8.20 -8.62
CA GLY A 40 -0.03 -7.72 -9.46
C GLY A 40 0.36 -6.67 -10.49
N HIS A 41 1.20 -5.68 -10.13
CA HIS A 41 1.71 -4.65 -11.06
C HIS A 41 2.53 -5.28 -12.20
N ALA A 42 3.44 -6.19 -11.88
CA ALA A 42 4.24 -6.86 -12.91
C ALA A 42 3.40 -7.73 -13.85
N LEU A 43 2.41 -8.44 -13.31
CA LEU A 43 1.49 -9.27 -14.09
C LEU A 43 0.59 -8.42 -15.00
N LYS A 44 0.07 -7.29 -14.50
CA LYS A 44 -0.64 -6.31 -15.34
C LYS A 44 0.24 -5.82 -16.49
N GLY A 45 1.51 -5.51 -16.22
CA GLY A 45 2.49 -5.10 -17.23
C GLY A 45 2.77 -6.17 -18.30
N GLN A 46 2.49 -7.43 -18.01
CA GLN A 46 2.58 -8.55 -18.95
C GLN A 46 1.25 -8.83 -19.68
N GLY A 47 0.22 -8.01 -19.45
CA GLY A 47 -1.08 -8.11 -20.12
C GLY A 47 -2.08 -9.03 -19.44
N PHE A 48 -1.78 -9.57 -18.25
CA PHE A 48 -2.74 -10.35 -17.48
C PHE A 48 -3.83 -9.44 -16.89
N ARG A 49 -5.06 -9.95 -16.83
CA ARG A 49 -6.08 -9.37 -15.97
C ARG A 49 -5.75 -9.78 -14.54
N VAL A 50 -5.67 -8.82 -13.63
CA VAL A 50 -5.27 -9.08 -12.25
C VAL A 50 -6.38 -8.67 -11.31
N TRP A 51 -6.72 -9.56 -10.38
CA TRP A 51 -7.53 -9.23 -9.21
C TRP A 51 -6.62 -9.26 -7.98
N SER A 52 -6.32 -8.09 -7.44
CA SER A 52 -5.54 -7.95 -6.21
C SER A 52 -6.46 -7.77 -5.00
N ASN A 53 -6.08 -8.36 -3.87
CA ASN A 53 -6.76 -8.14 -2.59
C ASN A 53 -5.73 -7.85 -1.50
N ASP A 54 -6.12 -7.08 -0.48
CA ASP A 54 -5.40 -7.07 0.80
C ASP A 54 -6.36 -6.73 1.95
N HIS A 55 -5.95 -7.08 3.16
CA HIS A 55 -6.68 -6.78 4.38
C HIS A 55 -6.39 -5.38 4.94
N ASN A 56 -5.28 -4.74 4.54
CA ASN A 56 -4.93 -3.39 5.02
C ASN A 56 -5.29 -2.32 3.99
N ALA A 57 -5.78 -1.18 4.45
CA ALA A 57 -6.22 -0.09 3.58
C ALA A 57 -5.06 0.47 2.74
N TYR A 58 -3.84 0.59 3.30
CA TYR A 58 -2.70 1.08 2.53
C TYR A 58 -2.31 0.13 1.38
N ALA A 59 -2.43 -1.18 1.60
CA ALA A 59 -2.10 -2.20 0.61
C ALA A 59 -3.17 -2.26 -0.48
N HIS A 60 -4.44 -2.17 -0.10
CA HIS A 60 -5.53 -1.96 -1.06
C HIS A 60 -5.33 -0.70 -1.89
N THR A 61 -4.96 0.42 -1.29
CA THR A 61 -4.69 1.69 -2.00
C THR A 61 -3.55 1.54 -3.00
N LEU A 62 -2.48 0.80 -2.65
CA LEU A 62 -1.40 0.46 -3.58
C LEU A 62 -1.91 -0.38 -4.75
N ALA A 63 -2.73 -1.40 -4.49
CA ALA A 63 -3.33 -2.23 -5.52
C ALA A 63 -4.28 -1.43 -6.41
N THR A 64 -5.07 -0.52 -5.86
CA THR A 64 -5.94 0.37 -6.65
C THR A 64 -5.11 1.25 -7.58
N ALA A 65 -4.02 1.85 -7.11
CA ALA A 65 -3.18 2.71 -7.95
C ALA A 65 -2.35 1.95 -9.00
N TYR A 66 -1.74 0.82 -8.63
CA TYR A 66 -0.81 0.10 -9.50
C TYR A 66 -1.46 -0.98 -10.36
N VAL A 67 -2.55 -1.58 -9.89
CA VAL A 67 -3.20 -2.72 -10.55
C VAL A 67 -4.52 -2.29 -11.15
N GLN A 68 -5.43 -1.71 -10.37
CA GLN A 68 -6.77 -1.38 -10.87
C GLN A 68 -6.76 -0.20 -11.84
N ALA A 69 -6.11 0.90 -11.48
CA ALA A 69 -6.14 2.14 -12.25
C ALA A 69 -5.41 2.01 -13.60
N ASP A 70 -6.00 2.58 -14.64
CA ASP A 70 -5.46 2.60 -16.00
C ASP A 70 -4.88 3.98 -16.34
N ARG A 71 -3.64 3.98 -16.82
CA ARG A 71 -2.86 5.20 -17.09
C ARG A 71 -3.60 6.19 -18.00
N GLU A 72 -4.20 5.70 -19.07
CA GLU A 72 -4.87 6.50 -20.10
C GLU A 72 -6.01 7.34 -19.51
N ARG A 73 -6.66 6.84 -18.46
CA ARG A 73 -7.77 7.53 -17.79
C ARG A 73 -7.29 8.60 -16.81
N TRP A 74 -6.15 8.36 -16.15
CA TRP A 74 -5.82 9.08 -14.92
C TRP A 74 -4.56 9.94 -14.97
N LEU A 75 -3.63 9.69 -15.90
CA LEU A 75 -2.31 10.31 -15.90
C LEU A 75 -2.36 11.85 -15.81
N ASP A 76 -3.05 12.50 -16.74
CA ASP A 76 -3.10 13.97 -16.81
C ASP A 76 -3.80 14.59 -15.59
N ARG A 77 -4.88 13.94 -15.12
CA ARG A 77 -5.65 14.39 -13.95
C ARG A 77 -4.83 14.24 -12.67
N ALA A 78 -4.10 13.13 -12.53
CA ALA A 78 -3.21 12.90 -11.40
C ALA A 78 -2.07 13.91 -11.41
N GLU A 79 -1.43 14.19 -12.54
CA GLU A 79 -0.35 15.17 -12.62
C GLU A 79 -0.85 16.58 -12.27
N ALA A 80 -2.05 16.96 -12.69
CA ALA A 80 -2.67 18.23 -12.31
C ALA A 80 -2.87 18.33 -10.79
N VAL A 81 -3.40 17.29 -10.15
CA VAL A 81 -3.57 17.24 -8.69
C VAL A 81 -2.20 17.29 -7.98
N LEU A 82 -1.21 16.52 -8.44
CA LEU A 82 0.12 16.53 -7.86
C LEU A 82 0.81 17.90 -8.00
N ALA A 83 0.62 18.59 -9.13
CA ALA A 83 1.11 19.95 -9.33
C ALA A 83 0.51 20.93 -8.31
N GLU A 84 -0.79 20.83 -8.05
CA GLU A 84 -1.45 21.64 -7.03
C GLU A 84 -0.90 21.33 -5.63
N LEU A 85 -0.77 20.04 -5.29
CA LEU A 85 -0.27 19.61 -3.98
C LEU A 85 1.17 20.06 -3.71
N ARG A 86 2.01 20.19 -4.74
CA ARG A 86 3.38 20.73 -4.60
C ARG A 86 3.41 22.19 -4.13
N THR A 87 2.29 22.91 -4.18
CA THR A 87 2.20 24.34 -3.81
C THR A 87 1.55 24.58 -2.45
N VAL A 88 1.12 23.54 -1.73
CA VAL A 88 0.47 23.71 -0.42
C VAL A 88 1.41 24.39 0.56
N THR A 89 0.85 25.28 1.39
CA THR A 89 1.59 25.84 2.52
C THR A 89 1.68 24.79 3.62
N PRO A 90 2.88 24.47 4.14
CA PRO A 90 3.04 23.51 5.22
C PRO A 90 2.22 23.90 6.46
N ALA A 91 1.54 22.93 7.05
CA ALA A 91 0.71 23.14 8.23
C ALA A 91 0.83 21.93 9.16
N ARG A 92 1.13 22.16 10.43
CA ARG A 92 1.30 21.08 11.41
C ARG A 92 -0.07 20.57 11.84
N GLY A 93 -0.26 19.25 11.78
CA GLY A 93 -1.47 18.58 12.21
C GLY A 93 -1.18 17.33 13.03
N TRP A 94 -2.13 16.40 13.02
CA TRP A 94 -2.05 15.16 13.78
C TRP A 94 -0.86 14.29 13.34
N PHE A 95 -0.56 14.21 12.04
CA PHE A 95 0.53 13.38 11.53
C PHE A 95 1.89 13.91 12.02
N THR A 96 2.07 15.24 11.99
CA THR A 96 3.26 15.92 12.52
C THR A 96 3.44 15.60 14.01
N LYS A 97 2.37 15.74 14.80
CA LYS A 97 2.42 15.45 16.24
C LYS A 97 2.77 13.97 16.51
N ALA A 98 1.99 13.06 15.95
CA ALA A 98 2.08 11.64 16.26
C ALA A 98 3.34 10.97 15.68
N PHE A 99 3.71 11.26 14.43
CA PHE A 99 4.74 10.54 13.69
C PHE A 99 6.00 11.35 13.35
N CYS A 100 6.10 12.59 13.84
CA CYS A 100 7.33 13.37 13.71
C CYS A 100 7.87 13.85 15.06
N GLU A 101 7.02 14.42 15.91
CA GLU A 101 7.41 14.94 17.22
C GLU A 101 7.49 13.82 18.28
N ASP A 102 6.39 13.08 18.46
CA ASP A 102 6.29 12.05 19.49
C ASP A 102 7.02 10.76 19.09
N ALA A 103 6.79 10.31 17.86
CA ALA A 103 7.57 9.24 17.24
C ALA A 103 8.38 9.85 16.10
N ARG A 104 9.71 9.73 16.14
CA ARG A 104 10.61 10.42 15.19
C ARG A 104 10.72 9.67 13.86
N PHE A 105 9.60 9.32 13.25
CA PHE A 105 9.59 8.60 11.96
C PHE A 105 9.87 9.52 10.78
N PHE A 106 9.43 10.76 10.84
CA PHE A 106 9.69 11.78 9.83
C PHE A 106 10.20 13.06 10.48
N HIS A 107 10.96 13.86 9.74
CA HIS A 107 11.32 15.20 10.21
C HIS A 107 10.06 16.07 10.29
N PRO A 108 9.87 16.91 11.34
CA PRO A 108 8.64 17.67 11.49
C PRO A 108 8.34 18.66 10.35
N ASP A 109 9.35 19.13 9.62
CA ASP A 109 9.14 19.96 8.43
C ASP A 109 8.46 19.18 7.30
N ASN A 110 8.88 17.93 7.09
CA ASN A 110 8.22 17.01 6.16
C ASN A 110 6.83 16.60 6.68
N GLY A 111 6.68 16.43 8.00
CA GLY A 111 5.39 16.18 8.63
C GLY A 111 4.35 17.25 8.33
N ALA A 112 4.74 18.54 8.43
CA ALA A 112 3.84 19.66 8.16
C ALA A 112 3.40 19.72 6.68
N ILE A 113 4.27 19.28 5.76
CA ILE A 113 3.91 19.14 4.33
C ILE A 113 2.93 17.98 4.14
N ILE A 114 3.17 16.83 4.78
CA ILE A 114 2.28 15.65 4.70
C ILE A 114 0.88 15.98 5.21
N ASP A 115 0.78 16.63 6.38
CA ASP A 115 -0.51 17.07 6.94
C ASP A 115 -1.23 18.02 5.97
N ALA A 116 -0.55 19.07 5.48
CA ALA A 116 -1.15 20.02 4.54
C ALA A 116 -1.62 19.36 3.24
N MET A 117 -0.81 18.47 2.65
CA MET A 117 -1.18 17.74 1.44
C MET A 117 -2.37 16.82 1.69
N ARG A 118 -2.42 16.10 2.82
CA ARG A 118 -3.52 15.18 3.09
C ARG A 118 -4.82 15.89 3.41
N GLU A 119 -4.80 16.99 4.17
CA GLU A 119 -5.99 17.84 4.36
C GLU A 119 -6.49 18.36 3.01
N ARG A 120 -5.58 18.76 2.11
CA ARG A 120 -5.98 19.19 0.77
C ARG A 120 -6.60 18.06 -0.06
N ILE A 121 -6.00 16.87 -0.07
CA ILE A 121 -6.55 15.69 -0.76
C ILE A 121 -7.95 15.35 -0.23
N ALA A 122 -8.14 15.34 1.10
CA ALA A 122 -9.44 15.05 1.72
C ALA A 122 -10.52 16.07 1.32
N ALA A 123 -10.14 17.34 1.15
CA ALA A 123 -11.06 18.38 0.71
C ALA A 123 -11.41 18.33 -0.79
N MET A 124 -10.62 17.63 -1.62
CA MET A 124 -10.86 17.54 -3.07
C MET A 124 -11.96 16.55 -3.45
N ALA A 125 -12.32 15.60 -2.57
CA ALA A 125 -13.31 14.55 -2.84
C ALA A 125 -13.09 13.85 -4.21
N LEU A 126 -11.85 13.41 -4.43
CA LEU A 126 -11.42 12.79 -5.69
C LEU A 126 -12.14 11.45 -5.94
N GLU A 127 -12.23 11.06 -7.21
CA GLU A 127 -12.68 9.70 -7.56
C GLU A 127 -11.73 8.65 -6.97
N PRO A 128 -12.21 7.46 -6.55
CA PRO A 128 -11.42 6.52 -5.77
C PRO A 128 -10.07 6.12 -6.37
N GLU A 129 -10.00 5.90 -7.70
CA GLU A 129 -8.74 5.55 -8.37
C GLU A 129 -7.77 6.73 -8.44
N LEU A 130 -8.28 7.94 -8.69
CA LEU A 130 -7.47 9.16 -8.68
C LEU A 130 -6.95 9.47 -7.27
N GLU A 131 -7.80 9.32 -6.25
CA GLU A 131 -7.40 9.46 -4.86
C GLU A 131 -6.30 8.45 -4.52
N ALA A 132 -6.47 7.18 -4.89
CA ALA A 132 -5.47 6.15 -4.64
C ALA A 132 -4.11 6.49 -5.28
N ILE A 133 -4.08 6.94 -6.54
CA ILE A 133 -2.84 7.36 -7.21
C ILE A 133 -2.15 8.49 -6.44
N VAL A 134 -2.91 9.50 -6.03
CA VAL A 134 -2.38 10.68 -5.33
C VAL A 134 -1.89 10.31 -3.92
N LEU A 135 -2.62 9.45 -3.21
CA LEU A 135 -2.21 8.92 -1.90
C LEU A 135 -0.95 8.09 -2.00
N VAL A 136 -0.82 7.24 -3.03
CA VAL A 136 0.40 6.47 -3.28
C VAL A 136 1.57 7.42 -3.57
N ALA A 137 1.39 8.44 -4.41
CA ALA A 137 2.44 9.43 -4.68
C ALA A 137 2.99 10.07 -3.39
N LEU A 138 2.08 10.47 -2.49
CA LEU A 138 2.44 11.05 -1.19
C LEU A 138 3.09 10.03 -0.25
N MET A 139 2.53 8.82 -0.17
CA MET A 139 3.07 7.75 0.68
C MET A 139 4.50 7.38 0.27
N GLU A 140 4.77 7.28 -1.03
CA GLU A 140 6.13 7.03 -1.51
C GLU A 140 7.07 8.22 -1.29
N ALA A 141 6.56 9.46 -1.39
CA ALA A 141 7.33 10.65 -1.08
C ALA A 141 7.75 10.68 0.39
N ALA A 142 6.82 10.36 1.30
CA ALA A 142 7.09 10.22 2.72
C ALA A 142 8.08 9.07 2.99
N ASP A 143 7.92 7.91 2.37
CA ASP A 143 8.83 6.75 2.57
C ASP A 143 10.28 7.06 2.15
N ARG A 144 10.48 7.92 1.15
CA ARG A 144 11.82 8.37 0.71
C ARG A 144 12.54 9.24 1.75
N VAL A 145 11.80 9.94 2.61
CA VAL A 145 12.31 10.87 3.63
C VAL A 145 12.02 10.39 5.06
N ASP A 146 11.80 9.10 5.25
CA ASP A 146 11.62 8.52 6.58
C ASP A 146 12.96 8.40 7.35
N SER A 147 12.85 8.23 8.66
CA SER A 147 13.95 8.02 9.60
C SER A 147 13.84 6.67 10.33
N THR A 148 13.37 5.64 9.62
CA THR A 148 13.23 4.26 10.14
C THR A 148 14.25 3.30 9.52
N ALA A 149 14.31 2.05 9.98
CA ALA A 149 15.06 0.98 9.32
C ALA A 149 14.26 0.23 8.24
N GLY A 150 13.13 0.81 7.77
CA GLY A 150 12.17 0.19 6.87
C GLY A 150 10.96 -0.42 7.56
N LEU A 151 10.81 -0.20 8.88
CA LEU A 151 9.64 -0.59 9.68
C LEU A 151 9.31 0.51 10.67
N GLN A 152 8.02 0.76 10.88
CA GLN A 152 7.52 1.76 11.83
C GLN A 152 7.33 1.17 13.23
N MET A 153 8.22 0.25 13.61
CA MET A 153 8.24 -0.37 14.95
C MET A 153 9.12 0.39 15.93
N ALA A 154 10.10 1.14 15.41
CA ALA A 154 11.03 1.97 16.15
C ALA A 154 11.62 3.04 15.22
N TYR A 155 12.08 4.14 15.80
CA TYR A 155 12.76 5.23 15.08
C TYR A 155 14.23 5.34 15.50
N MET A 156 15.04 5.95 14.63
CA MET A 156 16.47 6.16 14.89
C MET A 156 16.70 7.22 15.98
N LYS A 157 17.77 7.07 16.79
CA LYS A 157 18.14 8.06 17.83
C LYS A 157 18.52 9.42 17.24
N ALA A 158 19.15 9.40 16.08
CA ALA A 158 19.46 10.56 15.26
C ALA A 158 18.68 10.46 13.94
N TRP A 159 18.40 11.61 13.32
CA TRP A 159 17.73 11.64 12.03
C TRP A 159 18.55 10.94 10.96
N ALA A 160 17.93 10.07 10.17
CA ALA A 160 18.55 9.56 8.96
C ALA A 160 18.84 10.73 8.01
N SER A 161 19.97 10.69 7.30
CA SER A 161 20.35 11.78 6.37
C SER A 161 19.29 12.09 5.32
N ARG A 162 18.55 11.07 4.87
CA ARG A 162 17.42 11.22 3.94
C ARG A 162 16.21 11.94 4.54
N ALA A 163 16.02 11.89 5.85
CA ALA A 163 14.88 12.55 6.52
C ALA A 163 15.02 14.07 6.55
N LEU A 164 16.23 14.58 6.35
CA LEU A 164 16.53 16.01 6.24
C LEU A 164 16.34 16.56 4.81
N LYS A 165 16.06 15.69 3.84
CA LYS A 165 15.76 16.11 2.46
C LYS A 165 14.31 16.58 2.36
N PRO A 166 13.99 17.53 1.47
CA PRO A 166 12.62 17.92 1.23
C PRO A 166 11.80 16.75 0.67
N LEU A 167 10.53 16.67 1.06
CA LEU A 167 9.56 15.75 0.48
C LEU A 167 9.25 16.15 -0.96
N GLU A 168 9.38 15.21 -1.89
CA GLU A 168 9.12 15.42 -3.32
C GLU A 168 8.08 14.43 -3.85
N LEU A 169 6.94 14.96 -4.34
CA LEU A 169 5.91 14.19 -5.03
C LEU A 169 6.36 13.79 -6.43
N ARG A 170 6.14 12.51 -6.76
CA ARG A 170 6.40 11.92 -8.08
C ARG A 170 5.18 11.14 -8.52
N MET A 171 4.85 11.22 -9.81
CA MET A 171 3.79 10.40 -10.38
C MET A 171 4.16 8.91 -10.23
N PRO A 172 3.30 8.07 -9.62
CA PRO A 172 3.51 6.63 -9.58
C PRO A 172 3.53 6.03 -10.99
N ASP A 173 4.24 4.91 -11.18
CA ASP A 173 4.27 4.15 -12.44
C ASP A 173 2.95 3.38 -12.67
N VAL A 174 1.87 4.12 -12.92
CA VAL A 174 0.56 3.56 -13.30
C VAL A 174 0.69 2.96 -14.70
N LEU A 175 0.24 1.71 -14.86
CA LEU A 175 0.37 0.97 -16.12
C LEU A 175 -0.83 1.22 -17.05
N PRO A 176 -0.67 0.99 -18.37
CA PRO A 176 -1.79 0.96 -19.30
C PRO A 176 -2.86 -0.03 -18.87
N GLY A 177 -4.09 0.21 -19.32
CA GLY A 177 -5.11 -0.83 -19.29
C GLY A 177 -4.69 -2.09 -20.07
N VAL A 178 -5.21 -3.24 -19.66
CA VAL A 178 -4.95 -4.51 -20.35
C VAL A 178 -6.08 -4.81 -21.33
N ALA A 179 -5.74 -5.33 -22.52
CA ALA A 179 -6.72 -5.60 -23.58
C ALA A 179 -7.78 -6.65 -23.17
N ALA A 180 -7.43 -7.54 -22.24
CA ALA A 180 -8.31 -8.58 -21.70
C ALA A 180 -9.42 -8.06 -20.74
N GLY A 181 -9.46 -6.75 -20.49
CA GLY A 181 -10.45 -6.09 -19.63
C GLY A 181 -9.86 -5.55 -18.32
N PRO A 182 -10.67 -4.88 -17.49
CA PRO A 182 -10.17 -4.16 -16.33
C PRO A 182 -9.62 -5.09 -15.25
N CYS A 183 -8.51 -4.68 -14.64
CA CYS A 183 -8.03 -5.25 -13.38
C CYS A 183 -8.88 -4.76 -12.20
N ARG A 184 -8.75 -5.40 -11.04
CA ARG A 184 -9.53 -5.10 -9.83
C ARG A 184 -8.66 -5.09 -8.57
N ALA A 185 -9.02 -4.25 -7.60
CA ALA A 185 -8.43 -4.21 -6.27
C ALA A 185 -9.51 -4.22 -5.18
N THR A 186 -9.50 -5.20 -4.29
CA THR A 186 -10.44 -5.32 -3.16
C THR A 186 -9.77 -5.15 -1.81
N HIS A 187 -10.54 -4.67 -0.84
CA HIS A 187 -10.13 -4.51 0.57
C HIS A 187 -10.95 -5.45 1.44
N ALA A 188 -10.46 -6.66 1.66
CA ALA A 188 -11.18 -7.70 2.40
C ALA A 188 -10.23 -8.70 3.06
N ASP A 189 -10.71 -9.40 4.08
CA ASP A 189 -10.02 -10.58 4.59
C ASP A 189 -9.99 -11.67 3.50
N ALA A 190 -8.85 -12.34 3.36
CA ALA A 190 -8.63 -13.32 2.31
C ALA A 190 -9.60 -14.51 2.39
N VAL A 191 -9.99 -14.96 3.59
CA VAL A 191 -10.95 -16.06 3.76
C VAL A 191 -12.35 -15.61 3.34
N GLN A 192 -12.70 -14.36 3.59
CA GLN A 192 -14.02 -13.83 3.27
C GLN A 192 -14.22 -13.62 1.77
N ILE A 193 -13.19 -13.14 1.07
CA ILE A 193 -13.29 -12.77 -0.35
C ILE A 193 -12.96 -13.94 -1.30
N ALA A 194 -12.26 -14.97 -0.84
CA ALA A 194 -11.89 -16.12 -1.69
C ALA A 194 -13.08 -16.75 -2.45
N PRO A 195 -14.26 -16.98 -1.85
CA PRO A 195 -15.41 -17.55 -2.57
C PRO A 195 -16.00 -16.63 -3.65
N GLU A 196 -15.68 -15.32 -3.62
CA GLU A 196 -16.21 -14.33 -4.55
C GLU A 196 -15.30 -14.10 -5.77
N ILE A 197 -14.09 -14.67 -5.78
CA ILE A 197 -13.09 -14.43 -6.82
C ILE A 197 -13.05 -15.59 -7.82
N GLU A 198 -13.37 -15.28 -9.08
CA GLU A 198 -13.12 -16.17 -10.21
C GLU A 198 -11.79 -15.80 -10.88
N ALA A 199 -10.84 -16.73 -10.92
CA ALA A 199 -9.54 -16.56 -11.57
C ALA A 199 -9.02 -17.87 -12.16
N ASP A 200 -8.21 -17.78 -13.22
CA ASP A 200 -7.57 -18.93 -13.87
C ASP A 200 -6.35 -19.42 -13.08
N LEU A 201 -5.71 -18.53 -12.32
CA LEU A 201 -4.59 -18.82 -11.44
C LEU A 201 -4.64 -17.97 -10.17
N VAL A 202 -4.35 -18.57 -9.02
CA VAL A 202 -4.27 -17.87 -7.74
C VAL A 202 -2.83 -17.89 -7.22
N TYR A 203 -2.29 -16.72 -6.95
CA TYR A 203 -1.02 -16.52 -6.27
C TYR A 203 -1.28 -16.28 -4.78
N LEU A 204 -0.85 -17.23 -3.95
CA LEU A 204 -1.02 -17.17 -2.49
C LEU A 204 0.33 -16.92 -1.82
N ASP A 205 0.45 -15.77 -1.19
CA ASP A 205 1.66 -15.33 -0.50
C ASP A 205 1.36 -14.71 0.89
N PRO A 206 0.79 -15.50 1.82
CA PRO A 206 0.37 -14.98 3.11
C PRO A 206 1.55 -14.53 3.98
N PRO A 207 1.30 -13.70 5.01
CA PRO A 207 2.31 -13.32 6.00
C PRO A 207 3.14 -14.49 6.55
N TYR A 208 4.47 -14.34 6.52
CA TYR A 208 5.41 -15.41 6.91
C TYR A 208 5.74 -15.49 8.40
N ASN A 209 5.24 -14.56 9.21
CA ASN A 209 5.56 -14.52 10.62
C ASN A 209 4.42 -13.93 11.46
N GLN A 210 4.60 -14.01 12.78
CA GLN A 210 3.67 -13.50 13.77
C GLN A 210 3.61 -11.96 13.86
N HIS A 211 4.50 -11.25 13.17
CA HIS A 211 4.51 -9.79 13.19
C HIS A 211 3.45 -9.25 12.24
N SER A 212 2.42 -8.63 12.81
CA SER A 212 1.35 -8.00 12.04
C SER A 212 1.91 -6.93 11.10
N TYR A 213 1.55 -7.03 9.82
CA TYR A 213 1.87 -6.01 8.81
C TYR A 213 1.28 -4.65 9.18
N LEU A 214 0.04 -4.60 9.69
CA LEU A 214 -0.53 -3.37 10.23
C LEU A 214 0.38 -2.76 11.29
N GLY A 215 0.88 -3.56 12.23
CA GLY A 215 1.80 -3.06 13.27
C GLY A 215 3.11 -2.52 12.73
N ASN A 216 3.62 -3.07 11.63
CA ASN A 216 4.89 -2.66 11.00
C ASN A 216 4.75 -1.45 10.06
N TYR A 217 3.54 -1.22 9.53
CA TYR A 217 3.23 -0.21 8.51
C TYR A 217 2.07 0.72 8.91
N HIS A 218 1.85 0.90 10.21
CA HIS A 218 0.69 1.63 10.73
C HIS A 218 0.64 3.12 10.36
N CYS A 219 1.78 3.75 10.05
CA CYS A 219 1.77 5.14 9.60
C CYS A 219 1.18 5.24 8.20
N TRP A 220 1.38 4.23 7.35
CA TRP A 220 0.75 4.16 6.02
C TRP A 220 -0.75 3.94 6.13
N GLU A 221 -1.17 3.08 7.05
CA GLU A 221 -2.59 2.91 7.35
C GLU A 221 -3.24 4.24 7.80
N SER A 222 -2.60 4.96 8.72
CA SER A 222 -3.05 6.29 9.16
C SER A 222 -3.00 7.35 8.06
N LEU A 223 -2.00 7.32 7.18
CA LEU A 223 -1.90 8.26 6.06
C LEU A 223 -3.06 8.07 5.07
N VAL A 224 -3.40 6.82 4.78
CA VAL A 224 -4.49 6.49 3.85
C VAL A 224 -5.85 6.78 4.47
N LEU A 225 -6.16 6.19 5.63
CA LEU A 225 -7.46 6.35 6.29
C LEU A 225 -7.72 7.78 6.76
N TRP A 226 -6.66 8.50 7.13
CA TRP A 226 -6.70 9.89 7.61
C TRP A 226 -7.67 10.14 8.78
N ASP A 227 -7.91 9.11 9.58
CA ASP A 227 -8.89 9.02 10.66
C ASP A 227 -8.35 9.45 12.04
N LYS A 228 -7.07 9.84 12.11
CA LYS A 228 -6.40 10.44 13.30
C LYS A 228 -6.67 9.64 14.59
N PRO A 229 -6.36 8.32 14.62
CA PRO A 229 -6.76 7.44 15.71
C PRO A 229 -6.00 7.76 17.01
N GLU A 230 -6.50 7.22 18.12
CA GLU A 230 -5.69 7.08 19.33
C GLU A 230 -4.45 6.21 19.05
N THR A 231 -3.32 6.57 19.68
CA THR A 231 -2.05 5.86 19.54
C THR A 231 -1.55 5.32 20.88
N TYR A 232 -0.68 4.31 20.84
CA TYR A 232 -0.05 3.75 22.02
C TYR A 232 1.42 3.38 21.83
N GLY A 233 2.15 3.35 22.95
CA GLY A 233 3.55 2.94 23.02
C GLY A 233 4.51 3.95 22.37
N ILE A 234 5.81 3.67 22.47
CA ILE A 234 6.86 4.58 22.00
C ILE A 234 6.79 4.83 20.49
N ALA A 235 6.33 3.84 19.72
CA ALA A 235 6.18 3.93 18.27
C ALA A 235 4.87 4.62 17.83
N ASN A 236 4.01 5.09 18.76
CA ASN A 236 2.70 5.66 18.43
C ASN A 236 1.86 4.78 17.49
N LYS A 237 1.80 3.49 17.78
CA LYS A 237 0.98 2.56 16.98
C LYS A 237 -0.48 2.92 17.13
N ARG A 238 -1.24 2.83 16.04
CA ARG A 238 -2.70 2.96 16.05
C ARG A 238 -3.32 1.97 17.03
N ILE A 239 -4.34 2.40 17.79
CA ILE A 239 -4.95 1.57 18.85
C ILE A 239 -5.56 0.25 18.32
N ASP A 240 -6.09 0.28 17.09
CA ASP A 240 -6.67 -0.85 16.38
C ASP A 240 -5.67 -1.97 16.05
N VAL A 241 -4.35 -1.71 16.08
CA VAL A 241 -3.30 -2.75 15.99
C VAL A 241 -3.49 -3.82 17.09
N LYS A 242 -4.09 -3.47 18.24
CA LYS A 242 -4.35 -4.41 19.33
C LYS A 242 -5.47 -5.40 19.00
N THR A 243 -6.46 -5.02 18.20
CA THR A 243 -7.69 -5.78 17.97
C THR A 243 -7.80 -6.32 16.54
N ARG A 244 -7.29 -5.61 15.53
CA ARG A 244 -7.28 -6.04 14.12
C ARG A 244 -6.19 -7.07 13.88
N LYS A 245 -6.48 -8.33 14.25
CA LYS A 245 -5.60 -9.49 14.09
C LYS A 245 -5.99 -10.28 12.84
N SER A 246 -5.02 -10.98 12.26
CA SER A 246 -5.22 -11.89 11.14
C SER A 246 -4.85 -13.32 11.56
N ALA A 247 -5.68 -14.29 11.15
CA ALA A 247 -5.39 -15.72 11.34
C ALA A 247 -4.08 -16.13 10.64
N PHE A 248 -3.71 -15.46 9.54
CA PHE A 248 -2.46 -15.70 8.82
C PHE A 248 -1.21 -15.25 9.59
N ASN A 249 -1.35 -14.43 10.64
CA ASN A 249 -0.26 -14.11 11.57
C ASN A 249 -0.24 -15.02 12.82
N SER A 250 -1.06 -16.06 12.86
CA SER A 250 -1.18 -16.98 14.00
C SER A 250 -0.69 -18.37 13.63
N ARG A 251 0.26 -18.93 14.40
CA ARG A 251 0.75 -20.30 14.16
C ARG A 251 -0.37 -21.36 14.17
N PRO A 252 -1.31 -21.38 15.14
CA PRO A 252 -2.45 -22.29 15.06
C PRO A 252 -3.53 -21.85 14.07
N GLY A 253 -3.57 -20.57 13.68
CA GLY A 253 -4.61 -20.02 12.80
C GLY A 253 -4.33 -20.17 11.29
N ILE A 254 -3.06 -20.16 10.88
CA ILE A 254 -2.69 -20.09 9.46
C ILE A 254 -3.10 -21.33 8.66
N GLY A 255 -3.01 -22.53 9.25
CA GLY A 255 -3.38 -23.79 8.58
C GLY A 255 -4.87 -23.80 8.18
N PRO A 256 -5.80 -23.70 9.16
CA PRO A 256 -7.24 -23.64 8.86
C PRO A 256 -7.63 -22.47 7.94
N ALA A 257 -6.98 -21.31 8.08
CA ALA A 257 -7.27 -20.17 7.23
C ALA A 257 -6.85 -20.41 5.77
N LEU A 258 -5.71 -21.05 5.53
CA LEU A 258 -5.25 -21.37 4.19
C LEU A 258 -6.10 -22.48 3.54
N GLU A 259 -6.51 -23.49 4.33
CA GLU A 259 -7.47 -24.51 3.87
C GLU A 259 -8.79 -23.89 3.43
N ALA A 260 -9.33 -22.95 4.21
CA ALA A 260 -10.56 -22.24 3.87
C ALA A 260 -10.42 -21.43 2.56
N VAL A 261 -9.30 -20.71 2.37
CA VAL A 261 -9.04 -19.97 1.12
C VAL A 261 -8.98 -20.88 -0.10
N ILE A 262 -8.36 -22.06 0.02
CA ILE A 262 -8.21 -23.00 -1.10
C ILE A 262 -9.53 -23.71 -1.42
N ALA A 263 -10.37 -23.95 -0.40
CA ALA A 263 -11.67 -24.60 -0.58
C ALA A 263 -12.66 -23.75 -1.39
N GLY A 264 -12.54 -22.41 -1.35
CA GLY A 264 -13.50 -21.49 -1.95
C GLY A 264 -14.77 -21.40 -1.11
#